data_AF-A0A820NIK8-F1
#
_entry.id   AF-A0A820NIK8-F1
#
_cell.length_a   1.000
_cell.length_b   1.000
_cell.length_c   1.000
_cell.angle_alpha   90.00
_cell.angle_beta   90.00
_cell.angle_gamma   90.00
#
_symmetry.space_group_name_H-M   'P 1'
#
loop_
_entity.id
_entity.type
_entity.pdbx_description
1 polymer ?
#
loop_
_entity_poly.entity_id
_entity_poly.type
_entity_poly.pdbx_seq_one_letter_code
_entity_poly.pdbx_strand_id
1 'polypeptide(L)'
;INNENSSKINENFETNFSLNQFYLDKFLLILSSLVKYYKYLFDENELILFDKFQTLSASSQIIFIRLLMRRCKWLRRSTINYEISNVTNEEDSLTPLVEIGLLQD
;
A
#
# COMPACT_ATOMS: atom_id res chain seq x y z
N ILE A 1 24.63 1.11 22.96
CA ILE A 1 23.77 0.45 21.96
C ILE A 1 24.68 0.12 20.79
N ASN A 2 24.93 -1.18 20.57
CA ASN A 2 26.08 -1.69 19.81
C ASN A 2 25.97 -1.44 18.30
N ASN A 3 27.10 -1.10 17.67
CA ASN A 3 27.27 -0.74 16.24
C ASN A 3 26.83 -1.83 15.23
N GLU A 4 26.72 -3.09 15.68
CA GLU A 4 26.23 -4.22 14.88
C GLU A 4 24.69 -4.27 14.78
N ASN A 5 23.98 -3.69 15.75
CA ASN A 5 22.52 -3.63 15.70
C ASN A 5 22.05 -2.50 14.78
N SER A 6 22.75 -1.36 14.73
CA SER A 6 22.42 -0.25 13.84
C SER A 6 22.61 -0.58 12.37
N SER A 7 23.61 -1.41 12.03
CA SER A 7 23.88 -1.86 10.67
C SER A 7 22.83 -2.87 10.17
N LYS A 8 22.45 -3.86 10.99
CA LYS A 8 21.36 -4.81 10.66
C LYS A 8 19.99 -4.15 10.56
N ILE A 9 19.74 -3.14 11.39
CA ILE A 9 18.56 -2.27 11.33
C ILE A 9 18.53 -1.64 9.93
N ASN A 10 19.56 -0.88 9.56
CA ASN A 10 19.60 -0.17 8.29
C ASN A 10 19.47 -1.09 7.05
N GLU A 11 20.13 -2.25 7.04
CA GLU A 11 20.01 -3.22 5.92
C GLU A 11 18.58 -3.78 5.79
N ASN A 12 17.92 -4.09 6.91
CA ASN A 12 16.52 -4.53 6.90
C ASN A 12 15.57 -3.41 6.43
N PHE A 13 15.83 -2.16 6.83
CA PHE A 13 15.04 -1.00 6.39
C PHE A 13 15.18 -0.76 4.89
N GLU A 14 16.39 -0.74 4.35
CA GLU A 14 16.63 -0.55 2.91
C GLU A 14 16.02 -1.68 2.07
N THR A 15 16.14 -2.93 2.55
CA THR A 15 15.56 -4.09 1.87
C THR A 15 14.02 -4.02 1.87
N ASN A 16 13.40 -3.68 3.00
CA ASN A 16 11.96 -3.56 3.10
C ASN A 16 11.40 -2.38 2.29
N PHE A 17 12.11 -1.25 2.26
CA PHE A 17 11.76 -0.11 1.42
C PHE A 17 11.81 -0.48 -0.06
N SER A 18 12.88 -1.13 -0.50
CA SER A 18 13.04 -1.60 -1.87
C SER A 18 11.93 -2.58 -2.28
N LEU A 19 11.53 -3.47 -1.38
CA LEU A 19 10.41 -4.39 -1.60
C LEU A 19 9.05 -3.68 -1.67
N ASN A 20 8.78 -2.72 -0.77
CA ASN A 20 7.54 -1.93 -0.79
C ASN A 20 7.37 -1.18 -2.11
N GLN A 21 8.43 -0.50 -2.54
CA GLN A 21 8.43 0.23 -3.80
C GLN A 21 8.24 -0.74 -4.99
N PHE A 22 8.94 -1.88 -4.97
CA PHE A 22 8.78 -2.91 -6.00
C PHE A 22 7.34 -3.41 -6.13
N TYR A 23 6.67 -3.73 -5.01
CA TYR A 23 5.28 -4.18 -5.06
C TYR A 23 4.33 -3.08 -5.55
N LEU A 24 4.55 -1.82 -5.14
CA LEU A 24 3.78 -0.69 -5.61
C LEU A 24 3.93 -0.49 -7.12
N ASP A 25 5.16 -0.45 -7.62
CA ASP A 25 5.45 -0.24 -9.04
C ASP A 25 4.83 -1.34 -9.90
N LYS A 26 4.90 -2.60 -9.44
CA LYS A 26 4.26 -3.72 -10.15
C LYS A 26 2.74 -3.60 -10.16
N PHE A 27 2.13 -3.22 -9.04
CA PHE A 27 0.70 -3.03 -8.97
C PHE A 27 0.23 -1.89 -9.90
N LEU A 28 0.91 -0.74 -9.88
CA LEU A 28 0.60 0.40 -10.75
C LEU A 28 0.78 0.06 -12.23
N LEU A 29 1.80 -0.74 -12.57
CA LEU A 29 1.99 -1.23 -13.94
C LEU A 29 0.83 -2.14 -14.40
N ILE A 30 0.35 -3.01 -13.51
CA ILE A 30 -0.80 -3.88 -13.80
C ILE A 30 -2.07 -3.03 -13.96
N LEU A 31 -2.34 -2.12 -13.01
CA LEU A 31 -3.53 -1.28 -13.02
C LEU A 31 -3.59 -0.40 -14.28
N SER A 32 -2.47 0.26 -14.63
CA SER A 32 -2.39 1.07 -15.85
C SER A 32 -2.57 0.23 -17.12
N SER A 33 -2.08 -1.02 -17.14
CA SER A 33 -2.30 -1.93 -18.26
C SER A 33 -3.78 -2.36 -18.36
N LEU A 34 -4.43 -2.64 -17.23
CA LEU A 34 -5.86 -2.96 -17.19
C LEU A 34 -6.69 -1.80 -17.72
N VAL A 35 -6.44 -0.57 -17.24
CA VAL A 35 -7.14 0.62 -17.72
C VAL A 35 -6.85 0.89 -19.19
N LYS A 36 -5.62 0.69 -19.67
CA LYS A 36 -5.27 0.96 -21.07
C LYS A 36 -5.92 0.00 -22.06
N TYR A 37 -5.93 -1.30 -21.76
CA TYR A 37 -6.33 -2.33 -22.71
C TYR A 37 -7.73 -2.89 -22.46
N TYR A 38 -8.23 -2.79 -21.23
CA TYR A 38 -9.44 -3.45 -20.78
C TYR A 38 -10.44 -2.51 -20.10
N LYS A 39 -10.33 -1.18 -20.31
CA LYS A 39 -11.25 -0.17 -19.74
C LYS A 39 -12.73 -0.53 -19.89
N TYR A 40 -13.09 -1.13 -21.02
CA TYR A 40 -14.46 -1.50 -21.37
C TYR A 40 -15.05 -2.64 -20.53
N LEU A 41 -14.23 -3.34 -19.73
CA LEU A 41 -14.69 -4.38 -18.81
C LEU A 41 -15.09 -3.83 -17.44
N PHE A 42 -14.81 -2.56 -17.16
CA PHE A 42 -15.08 -1.92 -15.87
C PHE A 42 -16.23 -0.94 -15.98
N ASP A 43 -17.02 -0.83 -14.91
CA ASP A 43 -18.04 0.20 -14.80
C ASP A 43 -17.44 1.58 -14.43
N GLU A 44 -18.28 2.61 -14.45
CA GLU A 44 -17.85 3.98 -14.14
C GLU A 44 -17.35 4.13 -12.70
N ASN A 45 -17.94 3.41 -11.74
CA ASN A 45 -17.56 3.48 -10.34
C ASN A 45 -16.20 2.83 -10.10
N GLU A 46 -15.93 1.70 -10.76
CA GLU A 46 -14.64 1.00 -10.71
C GLU A 46 -13.52 1.88 -11.29
N LEU A 47 -13.78 2.54 -12.42
CA LEU A 47 -12.82 3.46 -13.03
C LEU A 47 -12.55 4.68 -12.12
N ILE A 48 -13.59 5.26 -11.52
CA ILE A 48 -13.45 6.33 -10.54
C ILE A 48 -12.63 5.86 -9.33
N LEU A 49 -12.82 4.62 -8.89
CA LEU A 49 -12.06 4.05 -7.78
C LEU A 49 -10.58 3.90 -8.14
N PHE A 50 -10.25 3.49 -9.36
CA PHE A 50 -8.86 3.41 -9.83
C PHE A 50 -8.18 4.78 -9.86
N ASP A 51 -8.92 5.82 -10.26
CA ASP A 51 -8.42 7.19 -10.25
C ASP A 51 -8.21 7.68 -8.80
N LYS A 52 -9.19 7.46 -7.90
CA LYS A 52 -9.07 7.78 -6.47
C LYS A 52 -7.91 7.06 -5.80
N PHE A 53 -7.65 5.80 -6.16
CA PHE A 53 -6.50 5.07 -5.62
C PHE A 53 -5.17 5.73 -6.02
N GLN A 54 -5.05 6.14 -7.28
CA GLN A 54 -3.82 6.77 -7.81
C GLN A 54 -3.54 8.15 -7.19
N THR A 55 -4.55 8.86 -6.69
CA THR A 55 -4.36 10.15 -5.99
C THR A 55 -3.94 10.01 -4.53
N LEU A 56 -3.98 8.81 -3.96
CA LEU A 56 -3.53 8.55 -2.59
C LEU A 56 -2.02 8.80 -2.43
N SER A 57 -1.61 9.05 -1.19
CA SER A 57 -0.20 9.06 -0.83
C SER A 57 0.47 7.70 -1.12
N ALA A 58 1.76 7.71 -1.43
CA ALA A 58 2.53 6.47 -1.62
C ALA A 58 2.40 5.54 -0.40
N SER A 59 2.39 6.11 0.80
CA SER A 59 2.18 5.40 2.06
C SER A 59 0.83 4.66 2.11
N SER A 60 -0.27 5.33 1.78
CA SER A 60 -1.60 4.72 1.72
C SER A 60 -1.67 3.63 0.65
N GLN A 61 -1.07 3.85 -0.52
CA GLN A 61 -1.02 2.86 -1.59
C GLN A 61 -0.24 1.60 -1.17
N ILE A 62 0.92 1.78 -0.51
CA ILE A 62 1.74 0.68 0.00
C ILE A 62 0.99 -0.12 1.07
N ILE A 63 0.36 0.53 2.04
CA ILE A 63 -0.43 -0.16 3.07
C ILE A 63 -1.56 -0.96 2.42
N PHE A 64 -2.30 -0.37 1.49
CA PHE A 64 -3.36 -1.07 0.80
C PHE A 64 -2.86 -2.33 0.10
N ILE A 65 -1.77 -2.24 -0.67
CA ILE A 65 -1.19 -3.41 -1.37
C ILE A 65 -0.75 -4.47 -0.36
N ARG A 66 -0.10 -4.06 0.72
CA ARG A 66 0.34 -4.98 1.79
C ARG A 66 -0.83 -5.68 2.46
N LEU A 67 -1.97 -5.01 2.63
CA LEU A 67 -3.20 -5.61 3.16
C LEU A 67 -3.88 -6.51 2.11
N LEU A 68 -3.94 -6.09 0.85
CA LEU A 68 -4.52 -6.83 -0.27
C LEU A 68 -3.83 -8.20 -0.47
N MET A 69 -2.51 -8.24 -0.26
CA MET A 69 -1.72 -9.47 -0.36
C MET A 69 -1.87 -10.41 0.86
N ARG A 70 -2.49 -9.96 1.96
CA ARG A 70 -2.71 -10.82 3.13
C ARG A 70 -3.85 -11.81 2.85
N ARG A 71 -3.72 -13.00 3.45
CA ARG A 71 -4.74 -14.07 3.33
C ARG A 71 -6.03 -13.76 4.09
N CYS A 72 -5.96 -12.95 5.15
CA CYS A 72 -7.08 -12.67 6.05
C CYS A 72 -7.78 -11.37 5.65
N LYS A 73 -9.11 -11.42 5.49
CA LYS A 73 -9.95 -10.25 5.16
C LYS A 73 -10.23 -9.35 6.36
N TRP A 74 -10.20 -9.91 7.56
CA TRP A 74 -10.39 -9.18 8.81
C TRP A 74 -9.11 -9.25 9.62
N LEU A 75 -8.60 -8.08 10.02
CA LEU A 75 -7.35 -7.93 10.74
C LEU A 75 -7.61 -7.06 11.96
N ARG A 76 -7.01 -7.44 13.10
CA ARG A 76 -7.01 -6.55 14.26
C ARG A 76 -6.10 -5.38 13.94
N ARG A 77 -6.55 -4.15 14.18
CA ARG A 77 -5.76 -2.93 13.94
C ARG A 77 -4.38 -3.00 14.62
N SER A 78 -4.31 -3.57 15.83
CA SER A 78 -3.05 -3.80 16.56
C SER A 78 -2.04 -4.76 15.90
N THR A 79 -2.42 -5.44 14.80
CA THR A 79 -1.56 -6.36 14.04
C THR A 79 -1.14 -5.79 12.68
N ILE A 80 -1.57 -4.56 12.39
CA ILE A 80 -1.05 -3.75 11.31
C ILE A 80 0.12 -3.02 11.96
N ASN A 81 1.34 -3.46 11.65
CA ASN A 81 2.58 -2.81 12.04
C ASN A 81 3.51 -2.92 10.85
N TYR A 82 3.45 -1.93 9.97
CA TYR A 82 4.32 -1.89 8.79
C TYR A 82 5.32 -0.77 8.97
N GLU A 83 6.59 -1.13 9.17
CA GLU A 83 7.72 -0.20 9.11
C GLU A 83 7.89 0.27 7.66
N ILE A 84 7.06 1.21 7.24
CA ILE A 84 7.14 1.86 5.94
C ILE A 84 7.88 3.16 6.18
N SER A 85 9.09 3.27 5.61
CA SER A 85 9.84 4.51 5.64
C SER A 85 8.97 5.66 5.11
N ASN A 86 8.86 6.74 5.88
CA ASN A 86 8.04 7.94 5.65
C ASN A 86 6.55 7.85 6.05
N VAL A 87 6.08 6.77 6.68
CA VAL A 87 4.77 6.81 7.37
C VAL A 87 4.96 7.48 8.72
N THR A 88 4.50 8.74 8.81
CA THR A 88 4.63 9.51 10.05
C THR A 88 3.58 9.10 11.10
N ASN A 89 2.49 8.44 10.70
CA ASN A 89 1.59 7.63 11.54
C ASN A 89 0.80 6.65 10.65
N GLU A 90 0.58 5.41 11.10
CA GLU A 90 -0.22 4.41 10.36
C GLU A 90 -1.67 4.87 10.14
N GLU A 91 -2.22 5.59 11.10
CA GLU A 91 -3.59 6.14 11.06
C GLU A 91 -3.78 7.12 9.89
N ASP A 92 -2.77 7.95 9.61
CA ASP A 92 -2.77 8.91 8.51
C ASP A 92 -2.77 8.21 7.14
N SER A 93 -2.30 6.97 7.09
CA SER A 93 -2.24 6.16 5.87
C SER A 93 -3.47 5.26 5.68
N LEU A 94 -4.14 4.86 6.76
CA LEU A 94 -5.36 4.03 6.73
C LEU A 94 -6.63 4.85 6.49
N THR A 95 -6.74 6.05 7.10
CA THR A 95 -7.94 6.90 7.00
C THR A 95 -8.37 7.16 5.55
N PRO A 96 -7.46 7.56 4.63
CA PRO A 96 -7.85 7.80 3.23
C PRO A 96 -8.41 6.56 2.53
N LEU A 97 -7.98 5.36 2.92
CA LEU A 97 -8.45 4.10 2.34
C LEU A 97 -9.89 3.77 2.74
N VAL A 98 -10.26 4.13 3.97
CA VAL A 98 -11.64 4.00 4.46
C VAL A 98 -12.54 5.02 3.75
N GLU A 99 -12.08 6.26 3.60
CA GLU A 99 -12.83 7.34 2.95
C GLU A 99 -13.18 7.03 1.48
N ILE A 100 -12.27 6.40 0.74
CA ILE A 100 -12.52 6.00 -0.65
C ILE A 100 -13.20 4.63 -0.79
N GLY A 101 -13.45 3.93 0.31
CA GLY A 101 -14.16 2.65 0.35
C GLY A 101 -13.31 1.41 0.03
N LEU A 102 -11.97 1.50 0.09
CA LEU A 102 -11.08 0.36 -0.08
C LEU A 102 -10.90 -0.48 1.21
N LEU A 103 -11.13 0.12 2.37
CA LEU A 103 -11.15 -0.56 3.67
C LEU A 103 -12.49 -0.33 4.38
N GLN A 104 -12.87 -1.28 5.22
CA GLN A 104 -14.01 -1.20 6.13
C GLN A 104 -13.49 -1.36 7.55
N ASP A 105 -13.90 -0.45 8.44
CA ASP A 105 -13.62 -0.49 9.88
C ASP A 105 -14.81 -1.02 10.68
#